data_AF-A0A0M1J9B6-F1
#
_entry.id   AF-A0A0M1J9B6-F1
#
_cell.length_a   1.000
_cell.length_b   1.000
_cell.length_c   1.000
_cell.angle_alpha   90.00
_cell.angle_beta   90.00
_cell.angle_gamma   90.00
#
_symmetry.space_group_name_H-M   'P 1'
#
loop_
_entity.id
_entity.type
_entity.pdbx_description
1 polymer ?
#
loop_
_entity_poly.entity_id
_entity_poly.type
_entity_poly.pdbx_seq_one_letter_code
_entity_poly.pdbx_strand_id
1 'polypeptide(L)'
;MEDRLAYCNNHLDTTATAKLPNQLLKRCQEPELRLAVLPKVTDSQALVECTLQDTVAAVRLAAIELLNDKSSLEQVVREIGKKDKGVYRIARQRLKDITEQEKAPIRLREEATNLCTKMERLAKRNLWSQDKSLIESYIEKWEALEGTIPADLTARFQTANTVFQQGYQSYQDECKARAETEAAHARLHAARHKLLVELENLVNTEIAAEDTNTDEAKDTDEDTAFTKLTERLNVLNQRWLALDQETPAPSKIQEKYAHLEQQLFEKTKHLQVVHENCQRLKKQLEQGQIWLDQSESLDAQTLRDWRKIGNHLTTNCTDKIAILQYQDLLEKLQHRIEQQKKQATDRLKQLSARIDTLEKELETGILRRASGLYQSIQSDLAFIKSSDVGQRRYEMFEQRMHRLTPQLRELQSWRKWGNHQHRLDMCETLEKLANSTEEISLSLLAERVQALQAEWKRLDRDGARASEALWQRFHKVADQVYAKCRSYSNLPLFLQAFNLLNSVGQIFMCN
;
A
#
# COMPACT_ATOMS: atom_id res chain seq x y z
N MET A 1 121.52 5.54 -4.84
CA MET A 1 120.38 5.67 -3.89
C MET A 1 119.15 5.01 -4.51
N GLU A 2 118.83 5.35 -5.76
CA GLU A 2 117.79 4.72 -6.58
C GLU A 2 117.92 3.18 -6.69
N ASP A 3 119.14 2.65 -6.87
CA ASP A 3 119.35 1.17 -6.92
C ASP A 3 119.00 0.45 -5.61
N ARG A 4 119.18 1.09 -4.45
CA ARG A 4 118.87 0.48 -3.14
C ARG A 4 117.36 0.52 -2.87
N LEU A 5 116.69 1.59 -3.30
CA LEU A 5 115.22 1.68 -3.25
C LEU A 5 114.56 0.69 -4.18
N ALA A 6 115.06 0.53 -5.41
CA ALA A 6 114.60 -0.47 -6.36
C ALA A 6 114.84 -1.90 -5.85
N TYR A 7 116.02 -2.16 -5.28
CA TYR A 7 116.36 -3.46 -4.67
C TYR A 7 115.47 -3.79 -3.47
N CYS A 8 115.29 -2.84 -2.54
CA CYS A 8 114.43 -3.03 -1.38
C CYS A 8 112.97 -3.21 -1.80
N ASN A 9 112.42 -2.43 -2.72
CA ASN A 9 111.04 -2.60 -3.18
C ASN A 9 110.80 -4.00 -3.77
N ASN A 10 111.70 -4.48 -4.64
CA ASN A 10 111.61 -5.82 -5.24
C ASN A 10 111.78 -6.97 -4.23
N HIS A 11 112.64 -6.81 -3.22
CA HIS A 11 112.87 -7.84 -2.21
C HIS A 11 111.88 -7.81 -1.04
N LEU A 12 111.29 -6.66 -0.75
CA LEU A 12 110.24 -6.51 0.25
C LEU A 12 108.91 -7.13 -0.21
N ASP A 13 108.68 -7.32 -1.52
CA ASP A 13 107.50 -8.02 -2.05
C ASP A 13 107.65 -9.55 -2.01
N THR A 14 108.88 -10.06 -1.95
CA THR A 14 109.16 -11.51 -2.04
C THR A 14 109.37 -12.18 -0.67
N THR A 15 109.58 -11.40 0.40
CA THR A 15 109.81 -11.95 1.74
C THR A 15 108.53 -11.98 2.58
N ALA A 16 107.96 -13.17 2.79
CA ALA A 16 106.78 -13.42 3.63
C ALA A 16 107.02 -13.23 5.16
N THR A 17 108.17 -12.68 5.56
CA THR A 17 108.59 -12.60 6.97
C THR A 17 108.46 -11.17 7.50
N ALA A 18 107.47 -10.95 8.38
CA ALA A 18 107.21 -9.67 9.06
C ALA A 18 108.41 -9.08 9.85
N LYS A 19 109.47 -9.87 10.05
CA LYS A 19 110.70 -9.45 10.73
C LYS A 19 111.56 -8.50 9.88
N LEU A 20 111.61 -8.69 8.57
CA LEU A 20 112.48 -7.90 7.70
C LEU A 20 112.04 -6.43 7.59
N PRO A 21 110.74 -6.13 7.36
CA PRO A 21 110.23 -4.75 7.42
C PRO A 21 110.54 -4.05 8.75
N ASN A 22 110.31 -4.70 9.89
CA ASN A 22 110.59 -4.11 11.21
C ASN A 22 112.09 -3.84 11.42
N GLN A 23 112.96 -4.74 10.98
CA GLN A 23 114.40 -4.56 11.08
C GLN A 23 114.89 -3.41 10.19
N LEU A 24 114.33 -3.28 8.99
CA LEU A 24 114.64 -2.19 8.07
C LEU A 24 114.13 -0.85 8.61
N LEU A 25 112.94 -0.80 9.19
CA LEU A 25 112.41 0.41 9.83
C LEU A 25 113.32 0.91 10.97
N LYS A 26 113.87 -0.01 11.77
CA LYS A 26 114.73 0.32 12.94
C LYS A 26 116.19 0.66 12.59
N ARG A 27 116.74 0.05 11.53
CA ARG A 27 118.19 0.11 11.24
C ARG A 27 118.56 0.94 10.01
N CYS A 28 117.62 1.25 9.14
CA CYS A 28 117.87 2.00 7.91
C CYS A 28 117.99 3.50 8.20
N GLN A 29 119.00 4.16 7.61
CA GLN A 29 119.23 5.59 7.78
C GLN A 29 118.43 6.41 6.75
N GLU A 30 118.23 5.87 5.56
CA GLU A 30 117.52 6.53 4.47
C GLU A 30 116.01 6.66 4.76
N PRO A 31 115.44 7.88 4.74
CA PRO A 31 114.01 8.10 5.04
C PRO A 31 113.08 7.55 3.96
N GLU A 32 113.50 7.57 2.68
CA GLU A 32 112.71 7.04 1.56
C GLU A 32 112.49 5.53 1.67
N LEU A 33 113.51 4.80 2.13
CA LEU A 33 113.43 3.36 2.40
C LEU A 33 112.51 3.08 3.58
N ARG A 34 112.58 3.87 4.66
CA ARG A 34 111.67 3.74 5.80
C ARG A 34 110.22 4.00 5.41
N LEU A 35 109.95 5.04 4.61
CA LEU A 35 108.60 5.32 4.07
C LEU A 35 108.07 4.16 3.20
N ALA A 36 108.90 3.58 2.34
CA ALA A 36 108.52 2.46 1.48
C ALA A 36 108.22 1.17 2.26
N VAL A 37 108.89 0.98 3.40
CA VAL A 37 108.72 -0.20 4.27
C VAL A 37 107.49 -0.11 5.17
N LEU A 38 107.09 1.10 5.60
CA LEU A 38 106.02 1.33 6.57
C LEU A 38 104.72 0.57 6.28
N PRO A 39 104.12 0.60 5.06
CA PRO A 39 102.86 -0.11 4.78
C PRO A 39 102.92 -1.63 4.97
N LYS A 40 104.12 -2.22 5.01
CA LYS A 40 104.37 -3.67 5.17
C LYS A 40 104.66 -4.07 6.62
N VAL A 41 104.73 -3.10 7.53
CA VAL A 41 104.95 -3.32 8.95
C VAL A 41 103.62 -3.66 9.63
N THR A 42 103.55 -4.85 10.23
CA THR A 42 102.35 -5.34 10.95
C THR A 42 102.48 -5.27 12.47
N ASP A 43 103.66 -4.92 12.98
CA ASP A 43 103.94 -4.81 14.41
C ASP A 43 103.60 -3.40 14.92
N SER A 44 102.50 -3.30 15.69
CA SER A 44 102.05 -2.05 16.29
C SER A 44 103.13 -1.38 17.17
N GLN A 45 103.95 -2.15 17.89
CA GLN A 45 104.99 -1.57 18.75
C GLN A 45 106.14 -0.97 17.92
N ALA A 46 106.53 -1.61 16.82
CA ALA A 46 107.51 -1.05 15.88
C ALA A 46 107.00 0.26 15.23
N LEU A 47 105.70 0.35 14.94
CA LEU A 47 105.07 1.57 14.42
C LEU A 47 104.99 2.67 15.49
N VAL A 48 104.69 2.35 16.75
CA VAL A 48 104.72 3.31 17.87
C VAL A 48 106.13 3.87 18.08
N GLU A 49 107.14 2.99 18.14
CA GLU A 49 108.54 3.39 18.28
C GLU A 49 108.97 4.33 17.15
N CYS A 50 108.64 3.99 15.90
CA CYS A 50 108.91 4.83 14.74
C CYS A 50 108.16 6.18 14.83
N THR A 51 106.88 6.16 15.20
CA THR A 51 106.07 7.38 15.37
C THR A 51 106.64 8.33 16.42
N LEU A 52 107.24 7.81 17.49
CA LEU A 52 107.74 8.61 18.62
C LEU A 52 109.19 9.09 18.47
N GLN A 53 110.05 8.26 17.86
CA GLN A 53 111.51 8.43 17.94
C GLN A 53 112.16 8.74 16.59
N ASP A 54 111.46 8.59 15.47
CA ASP A 54 112.04 8.82 14.14
C ASP A 54 112.46 10.28 13.94
N THR A 55 113.63 10.49 13.33
CA THR A 55 114.20 11.82 13.12
C THR A 55 113.44 12.63 12.07
N VAL A 56 112.73 11.99 11.13
CA VAL A 56 112.08 12.63 9.99
C VAL A 56 110.57 12.71 10.19
N ALA A 57 110.01 13.93 10.12
CA ALA A 57 108.59 14.19 10.36
C ALA A 57 107.66 13.44 9.39
N ALA A 58 108.02 13.36 8.11
CA ALA A 58 107.24 12.64 7.10
C ALA A 58 107.10 11.14 7.42
N VAL A 59 108.16 10.52 7.96
CA VAL A 59 108.15 9.10 8.37
C VAL A 59 107.27 8.91 9.60
N ARG A 60 107.35 9.82 10.59
CA ARG A 60 106.46 9.78 11.77
C ARG A 60 104.98 9.92 11.41
N LEU A 61 104.66 10.81 10.47
CA LEU A 61 103.28 11.02 9.98
C LEU A 61 102.75 9.80 9.22
N ALA A 62 103.57 9.17 8.38
CA ALA A 62 103.19 7.94 7.70
C ALA A 62 103.04 6.75 8.68
N ALA A 63 103.85 6.68 9.73
CA ALA A 63 103.78 5.62 10.74
C ALA A 63 102.51 5.70 11.60
N ILE A 64 102.11 6.91 12.04
CA ILE A 64 100.86 7.09 12.79
C ILE A 64 99.62 6.80 11.96
N GLU A 65 99.69 6.99 10.63
CA GLU A 65 98.63 6.62 9.71
C GLU A 65 98.45 5.09 9.52
N LEU A 66 99.31 4.27 10.10
CA LEU A 66 99.15 2.81 10.09
C LEU A 66 98.67 2.24 11.43
N LEU A 67 98.67 3.05 12.49
CA LEU A 67 98.18 2.65 13.80
C LEU A 67 96.65 2.74 13.87
N ASN A 68 96.01 1.60 14.13
CA ASN A 68 94.55 1.47 14.23
C ASN A 68 94.10 0.96 15.61
N ASP A 69 95.03 0.51 16.47
CA ASP A 69 94.69 0.03 17.80
C ASP A 69 94.71 1.15 18.84
N LYS A 70 93.69 1.14 19.70
CA LYS A 70 93.45 2.17 20.72
C LYS A 70 94.61 2.31 21.70
N SER A 71 95.20 1.20 22.14
CA SER A 71 96.35 1.17 23.06
C SER A 71 97.58 1.89 22.52
N SER A 72 97.95 1.62 21.27
CA SER A 72 99.13 2.23 20.63
C SER A 72 98.92 3.71 20.36
N LEU A 73 97.72 4.11 19.92
CA LEU A 73 97.38 5.50 19.72
C LEU A 73 97.36 6.30 21.04
N GLU A 74 96.85 5.72 22.14
CA GLU A 74 96.91 6.32 23.49
C GLU A 74 98.36 6.51 23.97
N GLN A 75 99.22 5.51 23.74
CA GLN A 75 100.64 5.57 24.03
C GLN A 75 101.32 6.71 23.25
N VAL A 76 101.07 6.80 21.94
CA VAL A 76 101.61 7.88 21.09
C VAL A 76 101.17 9.25 21.60
N VAL A 77 99.88 9.45 21.90
CA VAL A 77 99.36 10.73 22.42
C VAL A 77 100.02 11.14 23.75
N ARG A 78 100.28 10.17 24.63
CA ARG A 78 100.92 10.39 25.93
C ARG A 78 102.39 10.79 25.80
N GLU A 79 103.13 10.16 24.88
CA GLU A 79 104.59 10.27 24.79
C GLU A 79 105.08 11.32 23.76
N ILE A 80 104.33 11.58 22.68
CA ILE A 80 104.73 12.56 21.64
C ILE A 80 104.62 14.00 22.14
N GLY A 81 103.60 14.31 22.96
CA GLY A 81 103.37 15.62 23.57
C GLY A 81 103.46 16.79 22.58
N LYS A 82 104.32 17.78 22.88
CA LYS A 82 104.56 18.96 22.05
C LYS A 82 105.64 18.76 20.96
N LYS A 83 106.24 17.57 20.85
CA LYS A 83 107.36 17.30 19.92
C LYS A 83 106.93 17.28 18.46
N ASP A 84 105.73 16.78 18.18
CA ASP A 84 105.16 16.76 16.83
C ASP A 84 103.65 16.98 16.88
N LYS A 85 103.21 18.19 16.51
CA LYS A 85 101.78 18.57 16.53
C LYS A 85 100.97 17.84 15.45
N GLY A 86 101.60 17.46 14.34
CA GLY A 86 100.92 16.75 13.24
C GLY A 86 100.57 15.33 13.64
N VAL A 87 101.56 14.60 14.17
CA VAL A 87 101.39 13.25 14.71
C VAL A 87 100.38 13.23 15.86
N TYR A 88 100.48 14.18 16.80
CA TYR A 88 99.53 14.30 17.90
C TYR A 88 98.09 14.52 17.41
N ARG A 89 97.88 15.37 16.38
CA ARG A 89 96.56 15.63 15.81
C ARG A 89 95.97 14.39 15.15
N ILE A 90 96.76 13.65 14.36
CA ILE A 90 96.30 12.42 13.69
C ILE A 90 95.98 11.34 14.72
N ALA A 91 96.84 11.13 15.71
CA ALA A 91 96.63 10.15 16.77
C ALA A 91 95.35 10.43 17.58
N ARG A 92 95.15 11.71 17.95
CA ARG A 92 93.95 12.14 18.69
C ARG A 92 92.68 12.05 17.84
N GLN A 93 92.76 12.38 16.54
CA GLN A 93 91.63 12.24 15.63
C GLN A 93 91.24 10.77 15.46
N ARG A 94 92.20 9.85 15.25
CA ARG A 94 91.89 8.41 15.17
C ARG A 94 91.34 7.82 16.44
N LEU A 95 91.87 8.19 17.61
CA LEU A 95 91.26 7.79 18.88
C LEU A 95 89.82 8.28 19.00
N LYS A 96 89.55 9.51 18.56
CA LYS A 96 88.18 10.05 18.52
C LYS A 96 87.30 9.22 17.58
N ASP A 97 87.79 8.87 16.39
CA ASP A 97 87.02 8.10 15.41
C ASP A 97 86.75 6.66 15.89
N ILE A 98 87.74 5.97 16.47
CA ILE A 98 87.59 4.63 17.07
C ILE A 98 86.60 4.67 18.24
N THR A 99 86.75 5.64 19.15
CA THR A 99 85.83 5.74 20.29
C THR A 99 84.40 6.12 19.87
N GLU A 100 84.24 6.86 18.77
CA GLU A 100 82.92 7.16 18.21
C GLU A 100 82.32 5.92 17.52
N GLN A 101 83.11 5.13 16.79
CA GLN A 101 82.69 3.84 16.22
C GLN A 101 82.29 2.82 17.29
N GLU A 102 83.00 2.73 18.41
CA GLU A 102 82.64 1.88 19.55
C GLU A 102 81.34 2.33 20.24
N LYS A 103 81.11 3.65 20.32
CA LYS A 103 79.95 4.24 21.01
C LYS A 103 78.69 4.30 20.15
N ALA A 104 78.80 4.43 18.84
CA ALA A 104 77.68 4.51 17.91
C ALA A 104 76.65 3.37 18.07
N PRO A 105 77.03 2.07 18.10
CA PRO A 105 76.07 0.97 18.29
C PRO A 105 75.45 0.96 19.69
N ILE A 106 76.17 1.44 20.72
CA ILE A 106 75.65 1.56 22.09
C ILE A 106 74.56 2.63 22.13
N ARG A 107 74.81 3.83 21.57
CA ARG A 107 73.83 4.91 21.49
C ARG A 107 72.59 4.50 20.69
N LEU A 108 72.79 3.85 19.53
CA LEU A 108 71.71 3.32 18.72
C LEU A 108 70.83 2.32 19.51
N ARG A 109 71.47 1.40 20.26
CA ARG A 109 70.74 0.43 21.10
C ARG A 109 69.97 1.12 22.23
N GLU A 110 70.54 2.14 22.87
CA GLU A 110 69.87 2.94 23.91
C GLU A 110 68.66 3.71 23.36
N GLU A 111 68.81 4.36 22.20
CA GLU A 111 67.73 5.11 21.53
C GLU A 111 66.59 4.19 21.09
N ALA A 112 66.92 3.07 20.44
CA ALA A 112 65.95 2.05 20.07
C ALA A 112 65.23 1.47 21.31
N THR A 113 65.96 1.18 22.39
CA THR A 113 65.37 0.71 23.64
C THR A 113 64.41 1.75 24.23
N ASN A 114 64.78 3.03 24.22
CA ASN A 114 63.94 4.12 24.70
C ASN A 114 62.64 4.23 23.87
N LEU A 115 62.73 4.17 22.54
CA LEU A 115 61.55 4.14 21.66
C LEU A 115 60.65 2.93 21.96
N CYS A 116 61.20 1.73 22.13
CA CYS A 116 60.43 0.56 22.54
C CYS A 116 59.68 0.80 23.86
N THR A 117 60.35 1.32 24.90
CA THR A 117 59.68 1.58 26.19
C THR A 117 58.57 2.62 26.08
N LYS A 118 58.74 3.65 25.25
CA LYS A 118 57.71 4.66 25.01
C LYS A 118 56.51 4.08 24.26
N MET A 119 56.75 3.31 23.20
CA MET A 119 55.72 2.57 22.46
C MET A 119 54.93 1.61 23.35
N GLU A 120 55.62 0.75 24.12
CA GLU A 120 55.00 -0.21 25.03
C GLU A 120 54.15 0.47 26.10
N ARG A 121 54.55 1.66 26.58
CA ARG A 121 53.75 2.46 27.53
C ARG A 121 52.46 2.99 26.90
N LEU A 122 52.54 3.54 25.68
CA LEU A 122 51.35 4.04 24.97
C LEU A 122 50.39 2.91 24.61
N ALA A 123 50.91 1.77 24.15
CA ALA A 123 50.12 0.59 23.83
C ALA A 123 49.32 0.03 25.03
N LYS A 124 49.81 0.22 26.27
CA LYS A 124 49.13 -0.23 27.50
C LYS A 124 48.16 0.79 28.10
N ARG A 125 48.24 2.06 27.68
CA ARG A 125 47.52 3.16 28.34
C ARG A 125 46.06 3.25 27.94
N ASN A 126 45.67 2.60 26.84
CA ASN A 126 44.32 2.58 26.28
C ASN A 126 43.74 3.98 25.95
N LEU A 127 44.61 4.99 25.78
CA LEU A 127 44.23 6.35 25.37
C LEU A 127 44.39 6.52 23.85
N TRP A 128 43.71 5.66 23.10
CA TRP A 128 43.98 5.42 21.68
C TRP A 128 43.90 6.69 20.80
N SER A 129 42.91 7.55 21.03
CA SER A 129 42.72 8.79 20.26
C SER A 129 43.79 9.84 20.54
N GLN A 130 44.23 9.96 21.79
CA GLN A 130 45.23 10.95 22.22
C GLN A 130 46.65 10.50 21.86
N ASP A 131 46.89 9.18 21.86
CA ASP A 131 48.22 8.59 21.69
C ASP A 131 48.60 8.35 20.22
N LYS A 132 47.64 8.48 19.29
CA LYS A 132 47.86 8.24 17.86
C LYS A 132 48.99 9.08 17.27
N SER A 133 48.95 10.39 17.43
CA SER A 133 49.97 11.29 16.86
C SER A 133 51.35 11.07 17.49
N LEU A 134 51.39 10.70 18.78
CA LEU A 134 52.63 10.34 19.47
C LEU A 134 53.23 9.06 18.90
N ILE A 135 52.41 8.06 18.59
CA ILE A 135 52.88 6.80 17.99
C ILE A 135 53.34 7.00 16.56
N GLU A 136 52.62 7.76 15.74
CA GLU A 136 53.07 8.16 14.39
C GLU A 136 54.46 8.82 14.47
N SER A 137 54.65 9.75 15.42
CA SER A 137 55.96 10.39 15.64
C SER A 137 57.05 9.43 16.11
N TYR A 138 56.71 8.33 16.80
CA TYR A 138 57.69 7.34 17.25
C TYR A 138 58.02 6.32 16.17
N ILE A 139 57.08 6.02 15.27
CA ILE A 139 57.31 5.23 14.05
C ILE A 139 58.27 5.99 13.14
N GLU A 140 58.01 7.27 12.87
CA GLU A 140 58.92 8.12 12.08
C GLU A 140 60.33 8.16 12.68
N LYS A 141 60.43 8.35 14.01
CA LYS A 141 61.73 8.35 14.71
C LYS A 141 62.43 7.00 14.67
N TRP A 142 61.69 5.90 14.65
CA TRP A 142 62.24 4.55 14.53
C TRP A 142 62.77 4.29 13.11
N GLU A 143 62.03 4.71 12.09
CA GLU A 143 62.43 4.62 10.68
C GLU A 143 63.64 5.49 10.34
N ALA A 144 63.82 6.61 11.06
CA ALA A 144 64.97 7.50 10.92
C ALA A 144 66.27 7.01 11.60
N LEU A 145 66.25 5.89 12.32
CA LEU A 145 67.45 5.35 12.98
C LEU A 145 68.42 4.76 11.93
N GLU A 146 69.63 5.31 11.86
CA GLU A 146 70.69 4.84 10.96
C GLU A 146 71.53 3.74 11.62
N GLY A 147 71.62 2.56 10.96
CA GLY A 147 72.46 1.44 11.38
C GLY A 147 71.68 0.12 11.55
N THR A 148 72.39 -0.96 11.88
CA THR A 148 71.76 -2.28 12.08
C THR A 148 71.18 -2.40 13.48
N ILE A 149 69.86 -2.23 13.59
CA ILE A 149 69.13 -2.41 14.85
C ILE A 149 69.06 -3.91 15.20
N PRO A 150 69.34 -4.30 16.46
CA PRO A 150 69.20 -5.68 16.93
C PRO A 150 67.78 -6.25 16.73
N ALA A 151 67.69 -7.50 16.27
CA ALA A 151 66.42 -8.15 15.93
C ALA A 151 65.44 -8.27 17.12
N ASP A 152 65.96 -8.37 18.36
CA ASP A 152 65.16 -8.39 19.59
C ASP A 152 64.41 -7.06 19.79
N LEU A 153 65.06 -5.92 19.54
CA LEU A 153 64.45 -4.60 19.68
C LEU A 153 63.45 -4.34 18.55
N THR A 154 63.77 -4.76 17.32
CA THR A 154 62.83 -4.67 16.19
C THR A 154 61.55 -5.45 16.45
N ALA A 155 61.66 -6.69 16.95
CA ALA A 155 60.50 -7.51 17.29
C ALA A 155 59.66 -6.86 18.41
N ARG A 156 60.30 -6.30 19.45
CA ARG A 156 59.63 -5.57 20.53
C ARG A 156 58.88 -4.35 20.02
N PHE A 157 59.52 -3.52 19.19
CA PHE A 157 58.89 -2.33 18.62
C PHE A 157 57.69 -2.70 17.74
N GLN A 158 57.86 -3.69 16.85
CA GLN A 158 56.80 -4.17 15.97
C GLN A 158 55.63 -4.77 16.75
N THR A 159 55.89 -5.53 17.82
CA THR A 159 54.83 -6.06 18.68
C THR A 159 54.05 -4.94 19.36
N ALA A 160 54.75 -3.95 19.95
CA ALA A 160 54.08 -2.82 20.59
C ALA A 160 53.25 -1.99 19.58
N ASN A 161 53.79 -1.77 18.37
CA ASN A 161 53.05 -1.11 17.29
C ASN A 161 51.79 -1.91 16.91
N THR A 162 51.93 -3.21 16.71
CA THR A 162 50.82 -4.10 16.32
C THR A 162 49.71 -4.10 17.38
N VAL A 163 50.07 -4.20 18.66
CA VAL A 163 49.12 -4.12 19.79
C VAL A 163 48.38 -2.79 19.79
N PHE A 164 49.07 -1.67 19.58
CA PHE A 164 48.42 -0.37 19.52
C PHE A 164 47.50 -0.24 18.30
N GLN A 165 47.95 -0.62 17.11
CA GLN A 165 47.14 -0.53 15.88
C GLN A 165 45.86 -1.38 15.99
N GLN A 166 45.97 -2.60 16.55
CA GLN A 166 44.80 -3.45 16.82
C GLN A 166 43.85 -2.80 17.83
N GLY A 167 44.36 -2.30 18.96
CA GLY A 167 43.55 -1.62 19.97
C GLY A 167 42.87 -0.35 19.44
N TYR A 168 43.57 0.45 18.64
CA TYR A 168 43.02 1.64 18.00
C TYR A 168 41.93 1.30 16.98
N GLN A 169 42.13 0.24 16.18
CA GLN A 169 41.12 -0.22 15.24
C GLN A 169 39.84 -0.67 15.96
N SER A 170 39.96 -1.48 17.01
CA SER A 170 38.81 -1.88 17.84
C SER A 170 38.10 -0.68 18.47
N TYR A 171 38.85 0.31 18.96
CA TYR A 171 38.27 1.56 19.47
C TYR A 171 37.52 2.37 18.40
N GLN A 172 38.06 2.45 17.18
CA GLN A 172 37.37 3.11 16.06
C GLN A 172 36.07 2.40 15.71
N ASP A 173 36.09 1.07 15.67
CA ASP A 173 34.91 0.28 15.33
C ASP A 173 33.84 0.37 16.43
N GLU A 174 34.23 0.38 17.71
CA GLU A 174 33.33 0.68 18.83
C GLU A 174 32.73 2.10 18.73
N CYS A 175 33.54 3.12 18.39
CA CYS A 175 33.05 4.48 18.23
C CYS A 175 32.07 4.60 17.06
N LYS A 176 32.34 3.93 15.94
CA LYS A 176 31.43 3.87 14.79
C LYS A 176 30.12 3.18 15.16
N ALA A 177 30.19 2.02 15.82
CA ALA A 177 29.00 1.29 16.26
C ALA A 177 28.14 2.12 17.22
N ARG A 178 28.75 2.83 18.17
CA ARG A 178 28.03 3.76 19.08
C ARG A 178 27.40 4.93 18.31
N ALA A 179 28.11 5.51 17.36
CA ALA A 179 27.57 6.59 16.53
C ALA A 179 26.40 6.12 15.66
N GLU A 180 26.47 4.89 15.13
CA GLU A 180 25.39 4.29 14.34
C GLU A 180 24.14 4.02 15.18
N THR A 181 24.29 3.50 16.40
CA THR A 181 23.16 3.28 17.31
C THR A 181 22.53 4.59 17.78
N GLU A 182 23.35 5.58 18.16
CA GLU A 182 22.88 6.93 18.49
C GLU A 182 22.15 7.58 17.31
N ALA A 183 22.68 7.47 16.10
CA ALA A 183 22.03 7.98 14.89
C ALA A 183 20.70 7.26 14.60
N ALA A 184 20.62 5.94 14.80
CA ALA A 184 19.38 5.19 14.66
C ALA A 184 18.31 5.63 15.68
N HIS A 185 18.70 5.77 16.96
CA HIS A 185 17.80 6.29 18.00
C HIS A 185 17.34 7.73 17.72
N ALA A 186 18.25 8.60 17.26
CA ALA A 186 17.91 9.97 16.88
C ALA A 186 16.94 10.03 15.69
N ARG A 187 17.12 9.17 14.68
CA ARG A 187 16.18 9.04 13.54
C ARG A 187 14.79 8.60 13.99
N LEU A 188 14.70 7.59 14.84
CA LEU A 188 13.42 7.12 15.39
C LEU A 188 12.73 8.20 16.24
N HIS A 189 13.50 8.89 17.09
CA HIS A 189 12.96 10.00 17.90
C HIS A 189 12.42 11.13 17.01
N ALA A 190 13.17 11.54 15.99
CA ALA A 190 12.74 12.57 15.05
C ALA A 190 11.48 12.15 14.26
N ALA A 191 11.42 10.89 13.81
CA ALA A 191 10.25 10.35 13.11
C ALA A 191 8.99 10.34 13.99
N ARG A 192 9.11 9.93 15.26
CA ARG A 192 8.01 9.96 16.23
C ARG A 192 7.56 11.38 16.55
N HIS A 193 8.50 12.29 16.77
CA HIS A 193 8.17 13.69 17.03
C HIS A 193 7.40 14.31 15.86
N LYS A 194 7.87 14.08 14.63
CA LYS A 194 7.16 14.54 13.43
C LYS A 194 5.75 13.95 13.35
N LEU A 195 5.58 12.66 13.64
CA LEU A 195 4.28 12.00 13.64
C LEU A 195 3.34 12.59 14.70
N LEU A 196 3.83 12.84 15.91
CA LEU A 196 3.04 13.49 16.97
C LEU A 196 2.59 14.89 16.56
N VAL A 197 3.47 15.69 15.96
CA VAL A 197 3.10 17.02 15.43
C VAL A 197 2.05 16.91 14.33
N GLU A 198 2.16 15.92 13.43
CA GLU A 198 1.14 15.66 12.41
C GLU A 198 -0.22 15.30 13.04
N LEU A 199 -0.24 14.47 14.10
CA LEU A 199 -1.46 14.12 14.85
C LEU A 199 -2.05 15.30 15.61
N GLU A 200 -1.22 16.07 16.34
CA GLU A 200 -1.65 17.26 17.08
C GLU A 200 -2.28 18.29 16.15
N ASN A 201 -1.68 18.53 14.98
CA ASN A 201 -2.24 19.42 13.98
C ASN A 201 -3.58 18.91 13.46
N LEU A 202 -3.71 17.61 13.21
CA LEU A 202 -4.95 17.01 12.73
C LEU A 202 -6.06 17.09 13.77
N VAL A 203 -5.76 16.81 15.05
CA VAL A 203 -6.67 17.06 16.17
C VAL A 203 -7.11 18.53 16.20
N ASN A 204 -6.16 19.47 16.16
CA ASN A 204 -6.47 20.89 16.22
C ASN A 204 -7.34 21.36 15.05
N THR A 205 -7.13 20.83 13.84
CA THR A 205 -7.97 21.17 12.68
C THR A 205 -9.39 20.60 12.80
N GLU A 206 -9.54 19.39 13.32
CA GLU A 206 -10.85 18.74 13.47
C GLU A 206 -11.67 19.32 14.64
N ILE A 207 -10.99 19.76 15.71
CA ILE A 207 -11.62 20.50 16.82
C ILE A 207 -11.97 21.92 16.38
N ALA A 208 -11.07 22.64 15.70
CA ALA A 208 -11.35 24.00 15.23
C ALA A 208 -12.53 24.02 14.23
N ALA A 209 -12.70 22.95 13.44
CA ALA A 209 -13.86 22.79 12.56
C ALA A 209 -15.20 22.65 13.32
N GLU A 210 -15.21 22.24 14.60
CA GLU A 210 -16.42 22.26 15.44
C GLU A 210 -16.78 23.67 15.92
N ASP A 211 -15.77 24.50 16.21
CA ASP A 211 -15.96 25.85 16.75
C ASP A 211 -16.32 26.88 15.68
N THR A 212 -15.83 26.70 14.45
CA THR A 212 -16.19 27.57 13.31
C THR A 212 -17.50 27.13 12.69
N ASN A 213 -18.60 27.39 13.41
CA ASN A 213 -19.97 27.36 12.90
C ASN A 213 -20.21 28.55 11.95
N THR A 214 -19.26 28.85 11.06
CA THR A 214 -19.34 29.94 10.10
C THR A 214 -20.10 29.48 8.87
N ASP A 215 -21.24 30.14 8.64
CA ASP A 215 -22.20 30.02 7.55
C ASP A 215 -21.65 30.16 6.11
N GLU A 216 -20.33 30.14 5.92
CA GLU A 216 -19.75 30.16 4.58
C GLU A 216 -19.77 28.75 3.99
N ALA A 217 -20.81 28.51 3.19
CA ALA A 217 -20.95 27.38 2.29
C ALA A 217 -19.68 27.20 1.44
N LYS A 218 -18.77 26.35 1.90
CA LYS A 218 -17.95 25.56 0.99
C LYS A 218 -18.74 24.30 0.69
N ASP A 219 -18.85 23.98 -0.59
CA ASP A 219 -19.29 22.69 -1.18
C ASP A 219 -18.41 21.50 -0.73
N THR A 220 -17.93 21.50 0.51
CA THR A 220 -17.23 20.39 1.11
C THR A 220 -18.27 19.43 1.65
N ASP A 221 -18.62 18.49 0.78
CA ASP A 221 -19.37 17.28 1.05
C ASP A 221 -18.87 16.64 2.36
N GLU A 222 -19.50 16.96 3.50
CA GLU A 222 -19.13 16.42 4.82
C GLU A 222 -19.27 14.89 4.87
N ASP A 223 -20.02 14.31 3.92
CA ASP A 223 -20.05 12.88 3.62
C ASP A 223 -18.65 12.32 3.28
N THR A 224 -17.72 13.15 2.80
CA THR A 224 -16.31 12.79 2.59
C THR A 224 -15.40 13.09 3.79
N ALA A 225 -15.85 13.83 4.79
CA ALA A 225 -15.02 14.17 5.95
C ALA A 225 -14.72 12.93 6.81
N PHE A 226 -15.75 12.11 7.08
CA PHE A 226 -15.57 10.83 7.78
C PHE A 226 -14.56 9.91 7.08
N THR A 227 -14.72 9.71 5.76
CA THR A 227 -13.85 8.81 4.99
C THR A 227 -12.41 9.33 4.94
N LYS A 228 -12.22 10.63 4.65
CA LYS A 228 -10.90 11.27 4.65
C LYS A 228 -10.20 11.18 6.00
N LEU A 229 -10.91 11.47 7.10
CA LEU A 229 -10.36 11.40 8.46
C LEU A 229 -9.95 9.96 8.81
N THR A 230 -10.83 8.99 8.52
CA THR A 230 -10.58 7.57 8.78
C THR A 230 -9.37 7.05 8.01
N GLU A 231 -9.26 7.36 6.71
CA GLU A 231 -8.10 6.99 5.90
C GLU A 231 -6.81 7.62 6.44
N ARG A 232 -6.86 8.90 6.82
CA ARG A 232 -5.69 9.61 7.34
C ARG A 232 -5.23 9.03 8.69
N LEU A 233 -6.16 8.73 9.59
CA LEU A 233 -5.88 8.11 10.88
C LEU A 233 -5.28 6.72 10.70
N ASN A 234 -5.80 5.91 9.77
CA ASN A 234 -5.25 4.59 9.47
C ASN A 234 -3.80 4.65 8.99
N VAL A 235 -3.45 5.61 8.13
CA VAL A 235 -2.06 5.80 7.66
C VAL A 235 -1.13 6.20 8.82
N LEU A 236 -1.59 7.08 9.72
CA LEU A 236 -0.82 7.49 10.89
C LEU A 236 -0.61 6.32 11.86
N ASN A 237 -1.66 5.53 12.12
CA ASN A 237 -1.60 4.32 12.94
C ASN A 237 -0.65 3.26 12.38
N GLN A 238 -0.65 3.04 11.06
CA GLN A 238 0.31 2.13 10.41
C GLN A 238 1.76 2.63 10.56
N ARG A 239 2.00 3.93 10.39
CA ARG A 239 3.34 4.52 10.58
C ARG A 239 3.80 4.41 12.03
N TRP A 240 2.91 4.62 13.00
CA TRP A 240 3.22 4.45 14.41
C TRP A 240 3.58 3.00 14.73
N LEU A 241 2.78 2.03 14.28
CA LEU A 241 3.02 0.61 14.48
C LEU A 241 4.39 0.18 13.92
N ALA A 242 4.75 0.64 12.71
CA ALA A 242 6.05 0.36 12.11
C ALA A 242 7.22 0.90 12.97
N LEU A 243 7.09 2.12 13.49
CA LEU A 243 8.10 2.73 14.35
C LEU A 243 8.21 2.05 15.73
N ASP A 244 7.13 1.49 16.25
CA ASP A 244 7.09 0.82 17.56
C ASP A 244 7.61 -0.64 17.47
N GLN A 245 7.46 -1.28 16.31
CA GLN A 245 8.03 -2.61 16.02
C GLN A 245 9.57 -2.61 15.98
N GLU A 246 10.20 -1.56 15.48
CA GLU A 246 11.67 -1.46 15.45
C GLU A 246 12.26 -1.32 16.85
N THR A 247 11.70 -0.44 17.68
CA THR A 247 12.11 -0.24 19.07
C THR A 247 10.94 0.37 19.82
N PRO A 248 10.48 -0.16 20.95
CA PRO A 248 9.34 0.41 21.66
C PRO A 248 9.58 1.88 22.05
N ALA A 249 8.58 2.72 21.86
CA ALA A 249 8.64 4.11 22.30
C ALA A 249 8.62 4.22 23.85
N PRO A 250 9.24 5.27 24.45
CA PRO A 250 9.10 5.56 25.88
C PRO A 250 7.63 5.77 26.27
N SER A 251 7.22 5.37 27.48
CA SER A 251 5.78 5.42 27.86
C SER A 251 5.18 6.82 27.74
N LYS A 252 5.92 7.89 28.06
CA LYS A 252 5.45 9.27 27.86
C LYS A 252 5.07 9.60 26.42
N ILE A 253 5.76 9.03 25.43
CA ILE A 253 5.45 9.25 24.00
C ILE A 253 4.26 8.37 23.61
N GLN A 254 4.20 7.13 24.10
CA GLN A 254 3.07 6.22 23.88
C GLN A 254 1.77 6.79 24.46
N GLU A 255 1.79 7.33 25.69
CA GLU A 255 0.66 7.96 26.35
C GLU A 255 0.16 9.18 25.57
N LYS A 256 1.08 10.04 25.09
CA LYS A 256 0.73 11.19 24.24
C LYS A 256 0.06 10.75 22.94
N TYR A 257 0.63 9.75 22.27
CA TYR A 257 0.06 9.20 21.05
C TYR A 257 -1.35 8.66 21.29
N ALA A 258 -1.50 7.80 22.30
CA ALA A 258 -2.78 7.18 22.64
C ALA A 258 -3.85 8.22 23.01
N HIS A 259 -3.46 9.31 23.68
CA HIS A 259 -4.37 10.39 23.99
C HIS A 259 -4.88 11.11 22.73
N LEU A 260 -3.99 11.45 21.80
CA LEU A 260 -4.38 12.09 20.53
C LEU A 260 -5.20 11.14 19.66
N GLU A 261 -4.82 9.87 19.60
CA GLU A 261 -5.58 8.83 18.89
C GLU A 261 -6.99 8.69 19.45
N GLN A 262 -7.16 8.69 20.78
CA GLN A 262 -8.47 8.61 21.42
C GLN A 262 -9.37 9.79 21.02
N GLN A 263 -8.83 11.02 21.03
CA GLN A 263 -9.59 12.21 20.62
C GLN A 263 -10.07 12.09 19.16
N LEU A 264 -9.21 11.64 18.26
CA LEU A 264 -9.57 11.42 16.86
C LEU A 264 -10.54 10.28 16.68
N PHE A 265 -10.44 9.22 17.49
CA PHE A 265 -11.37 8.11 17.47
C PHE A 265 -12.78 8.54 17.88
N GLU A 266 -12.91 9.33 18.95
CA GLU A 266 -14.19 9.88 19.41
C GLU A 266 -14.83 10.77 18.32
N LYS A 267 -14.02 11.65 17.69
CA LYS A 267 -14.45 12.47 16.56
C LYS A 267 -14.88 11.63 15.35
N THR A 268 -14.10 10.63 14.99
CA THR A 268 -14.40 9.71 13.88
C THR A 268 -15.70 8.97 14.11
N LYS A 269 -15.96 8.52 15.36
CA LYS A 269 -17.22 7.89 15.74
C LYS A 269 -18.41 8.84 15.60
N HIS A 270 -18.26 10.10 16.01
CA HIS A 270 -19.32 11.10 15.82
C HIS A 270 -19.62 11.32 14.33
N LEU A 271 -18.58 11.53 13.52
CA LEU A 271 -18.72 11.71 12.07
C LEU A 271 -19.31 10.48 11.38
N GLN A 272 -19.01 9.27 11.86
CA GLN A 272 -19.62 8.04 11.35
C GLN A 272 -21.14 8.07 11.52
N VAL A 273 -21.64 8.46 12.70
CA VAL A 273 -23.09 8.52 12.96
C VAL A 273 -23.76 9.55 12.05
N VAL A 274 -23.14 10.72 11.87
CA VAL A 274 -23.64 11.77 10.96
C VAL A 274 -23.67 11.24 9.52
N HIS A 275 -22.59 10.61 9.07
CA HIS A 275 -22.48 10.01 7.73
C HIS A 275 -23.57 8.96 7.49
N GLU A 276 -23.78 8.03 8.44
CA GLU A 276 -24.83 7.02 8.34
C GLU A 276 -26.24 7.64 8.28
N ASN A 277 -26.48 8.72 9.03
CA ASN A 277 -27.75 9.44 8.99
C ASN A 277 -27.96 10.12 7.62
N CYS A 278 -26.93 10.75 7.04
CA CYS A 278 -27.00 11.34 5.71
C CYS A 278 -27.23 10.29 4.61
N GLN A 279 -26.56 9.13 4.68
CA GLN A 279 -26.84 8.02 3.77
C GLN A 279 -28.28 7.51 3.90
N ARG A 280 -28.80 7.38 5.13
CA ARG A 280 -30.19 7.00 5.35
C ARG A 280 -31.16 8.04 4.79
N LEU A 281 -30.85 9.34 4.92
CA LEU A 281 -31.65 10.42 4.34
C LEU A 281 -31.68 10.33 2.81
N LYS A 282 -30.53 10.08 2.16
CA LYS A 282 -30.45 9.84 0.71
C LYS A 282 -31.32 8.66 0.26
N LYS A 283 -31.34 7.56 1.01
CA LYS A 283 -32.29 6.45 0.76
C LYS A 283 -33.75 6.86 0.93
N GLN A 284 -34.07 7.72 1.91
CA GLN A 284 -35.42 8.25 2.06
C GLN A 284 -35.81 9.14 0.87
N LEU A 285 -34.89 9.93 0.32
CA LEU A 285 -35.11 10.73 -0.88
C LEU A 285 -35.46 9.86 -2.09
N GLU A 286 -34.68 8.80 -2.34
CA GLU A 286 -34.97 7.83 -3.40
C GLU A 286 -36.36 7.21 -3.23
N GLN A 287 -36.70 6.79 -2.00
CA GLN A 287 -38.00 6.21 -1.70
C GLN A 287 -39.16 7.21 -1.92
N GLY A 288 -38.99 8.45 -1.47
CA GLY A 288 -40.00 9.49 -1.65
C GLY A 288 -40.18 9.87 -3.12
N GLN A 289 -39.10 9.85 -3.91
CA GLN A 289 -39.15 10.11 -5.35
C GLN A 289 -39.93 9.00 -6.07
N ILE A 290 -39.70 7.73 -5.70
CA ILE A 290 -40.47 6.59 -6.22
C ILE A 290 -41.98 6.78 -5.95
N TRP A 291 -42.36 7.20 -4.74
CA TRP A 291 -43.78 7.46 -4.42
C TRP A 291 -44.36 8.66 -5.17
N LEU A 292 -43.54 9.65 -5.49
CA LEU A 292 -43.97 10.79 -6.29
C LEU A 292 -44.24 10.40 -7.75
N ASP A 293 -43.38 9.54 -8.32
CA ASP A 293 -43.45 9.12 -9.72
C ASP A 293 -44.50 8.02 -9.97
N GLN A 294 -44.80 7.20 -8.96
CA GLN A 294 -45.84 6.17 -9.06
C GLN A 294 -47.23 6.80 -9.28
N SER A 295 -48.10 6.11 -10.01
CA SER A 295 -49.51 6.54 -10.23
C SER A 295 -50.49 5.99 -9.18
N GLU A 296 -50.03 5.11 -8.30
CA GLU A 296 -50.86 4.48 -7.27
C GLU A 296 -51.17 5.44 -6.11
N SER A 297 -52.24 5.15 -5.37
CA SER A 297 -52.61 5.90 -4.18
C SER A 297 -51.59 5.68 -3.06
N LEU A 298 -51.11 6.76 -2.46
CA LEU A 298 -50.20 6.70 -1.33
C LEU A 298 -51.02 6.70 -0.03
N ASP A 299 -50.68 5.80 0.88
CA ASP A 299 -51.31 5.76 2.20
C ASP A 299 -50.86 6.96 3.08
N ALA A 300 -51.80 7.49 3.86
CA ALA A 300 -51.52 8.64 4.72
C ALA A 300 -50.66 8.26 5.93
N GLN A 301 -50.77 7.01 6.41
CA GLN A 301 -49.99 6.55 7.55
C GLN A 301 -48.52 6.32 7.16
N THR A 302 -48.27 5.72 6.00
CA THR A 302 -46.90 5.56 5.47
C THR A 302 -46.17 6.90 5.33
N LEU A 303 -46.81 7.95 4.81
CA LEU A 303 -46.18 9.29 4.71
C LEU A 303 -45.90 9.91 6.10
N ARG A 304 -46.77 9.69 7.10
CA ARG A 304 -46.54 10.19 8.46
C ARG A 304 -45.32 9.54 9.10
N ASP A 305 -45.18 8.23 8.96
CA ASP A 305 -44.05 7.50 9.54
C ASP A 305 -42.75 7.81 8.79
N TRP A 306 -42.80 7.96 7.46
CA TRP A 306 -41.69 8.47 6.65
C TRP A 306 -41.26 9.88 7.08
N ARG A 307 -42.21 10.78 7.35
CA ARG A 307 -41.92 12.13 7.85
C ARG A 307 -41.22 12.12 9.20
N LYS A 308 -41.65 11.26 10.14
CA LYS A 308 -41.00 11.13 11.45
C LYS A 308 -39.54 10.71 11.30
N ILE A 309 -39.30 9.70 10.46
CA ILE A 309 -37.94 9.18 10.18
C ILE A 309 -37.11 10.29 9.56
N GLY A 310 -37.58 10.92 8.48
CA GLY A 310 -36.81 11.93 7.78
C GLY A 310 -36.56 13.19 8.61
N ASN A 311 -37.50 13.66 9.43
CA ASN A 311 -37.27 14.76 10.36
C ASN A 311 -36.12 14.47 11.33
N HIS A 312 -36.09 13.27 11.93
CA HIS A 312 -35.00 12.85 12.81
C HIS A 312 -33.66 12.76 12.06
N LEU A 313 -33.67 12.32 10.80
CA LEU A 313 -32.46 12.27 9.98
C LEU A 313 -31.97 13.66 9.60
N THR A 314 -32.87 14.60 9.27
CA THR A 314 -32.51 15.98 8.91
C THR A 314 -31.91 16.78 10.07
N THR A 315 -32.27 16.49 11.33
CA THR A 315 -31.65 17.16 12.48
C THR A 315 -30.24 16.65 12.78
N ASN A 316 -29.91 15.43 12.33
CA ASN A 316 -28.66 14.74 12.64
C ASN A 316 -27.81 14.46 11.40
N CYS A 317 -28.12 15.11 10.28
CA CYS A 317 -27.35 15.11 9.05
C CYS A 317 -26.85 16.52 8.80
N THR A 318 -25.69 16.63 8.17
CA THR A 318 -25.04 17.91 7.88
C THR A 318 -25.07 18.28 6.40
N ASP A 319 -25.46 17.34 5.52
CA ASP A 319 -25.68 17.58 4.09
C ASP A 319 -26.91 18.49 3.88
N LYS A 320 -26.65 19.81 3.82
CA LYS A 320 -27.67 20.84 3.62
C LYS A 320 -28.46 20.63 2.33
N ILE A 321 -27.83 20.12 1.26
CA ILE A 321 -28.50 19.90 -0.03
C ILE A 321 -29.51 18.76 0.11
N ALA A 322 -29.11 17.63 0.70
CA ALA A 322 -30.02 16.52 0.94
C ALA A 322 -31.19 16.91 1.87
N ILE A 323 -30.93 17.76 2.88
CA ILE A 323 -31.98 18.29 3.76
C ILE A 323 -32.99 19.14 2.98
N LEU A 324 -32.53 20.06 2.13
CA LEU A 324 -33.41 20.91 1.32
C LEU A 324 -34.22 20.08 0.31
N GLN A 325 -33.59 19.11 -0.36
CA GLN A 325 -34.27 18.20 -1.26
C GLN A 325 -35.35 17.39 -0.54
N TYR A 326 -35.09 16.98 0.71
CA TYR A 326 -36.05 16.21 1.50
C TYR A 326 -37.27 17.06 1.86
N GLN A 327 -37.05 18.33 2.24
CA GLN A 327 -38.12 19.26 2.56
C GLN A 327 -39.02 19.53 1.34
N ASP A 328 -38.43 19.81 0.17
CA ASP A 328 -39.18 20.00 -1.08
C ASP A 328 -39.99 18.75 -1.47
N LEU A 329 -39.39 17.56 -1.36
CA LEU A 329 -40.06 16.30 -1.66
C LEU A 329 -41.21 16.02 -0.67
N LEU A 330 -41.01 16.31 0.61
CA LEU A 330 -42.05 16.18 1.64
C LEU A 330 -43.25 17.08 1.32
N GLU A 331 -43.02 18.33 0.91
CA GLU A 331 -44.09 19.25 0.51
C GLU A 331 -44.88 18.72 -0.69
N LYS A 332 -44.19 18.22 -1.72
CA LYS A 332 -44.83 17.61 -2.90
C LYS A 332 -45.68 16.40 -2.55
N LEU A 333 -45.18 15.50 -1.70
CA LEU A 333 -45.93 14.31 -1.26
C LEU A 333 -47.12 14.68 -0.36
N GLN A 334 -46.98 15.67 0.51
CA GLN A 334 -48.10 16.19 1.30
C GLN A 334 -49.20 16.77 0.39
N HIS A 335 -48.81 17.54 -0.63
CA HIS A 335 -49.75 18.08 -1.60
C HIS A 335 -50.48 16.96 -2.36
N ARG A 336 -49.77 15.91 -2.76
CA ARG A 336 -50.35 14.73 -3.41
C ARG A 336 -51.39 14.03 -2.54
N ILE A 337 -51.10 13.79 -1.25
CA ILE A 337 -52.06 13.17 -0.33
C ILE A 337 -53.29 14.06 -0.13
N GLU A 338 -53.11 15.37 -0.02
CA GLU A 338 -54.23 16.31 0.09
C GLU A 338 -55.13 16.27 -1.15
N GLN A 339 -54.55 16.24 -2.35
CA GLN A 339 -55.30 16.06 -3.59
C GLN A 339 -56.01 14.70 -3.65
N GLN A 340 -55.34 13.62 -3.25
CA GLN A 340 -55.91 12.27 -3.19
C GLN A 340 -57.11 12.23 -2.25
N LYS A 341 -57.01 12.83 -1.06
CA LYS A 341 -58.13 12.94 -0.10
C LYS A 341 -59.30 13.72 -0.67
N LYS A 342 -59.04 14.85 -1.33
CA LYS A 342 -60.11 15.62 -2.02
C LYS A 342 -60.82 14.77 -3.07
N GLN A 343 -60.08 14.11 -3.95
CA GLN A 343 -60.66 13.21 -4.96
C GLN A 343 -61.46 12.06 -4.33
N ALA A 344 -60.94 11.44 -3.27
CA ALA A 344 -61.63 10.38 -2.54
C ALA A 344 -62.92 10.88 -1.89
N THR A 345 -62.93 12.09 -1.29
CA THR A 345 -64.16 12.68 -0.73
C THR A 345 -65.23 12.89 -1.81
N ASP A 346 -64.84 13.34 -3.01
CA ASP A 346 -65.80 13.61 -4.07
C ASP A 346 -66.35 12.31 -4.69
N ARG A 347 -65.50 11.29 -4.89
CA ARG A 347 -65.94 9.95 -5.27
C ARG A 347 -66.87 9.34 -4.22
N LEU A 348 -66.57 9.53 -2.93
CA LEU A 348 -67.42 9.06 -1.83
C LEU A 348 -68.81 9.71 -1.82
N LYS A 349 -68.91 11.00 -2.20
CA LYS A 349 -70.22 11.68 -2.36
C LYS A 349 -71.03 11.08 -3.52
N GLN A 350 -70.36 10.74 -4.63
CA GLN A 350 -71.01 10.22 -5.83
C GLN A 350 -71.34 8.72 -5.76
N LEU A 351 -70.69 7.98 -4.86
CA LEU A 351 -70.85 6.53 -4.72
C LEU A 351 -72.28 6.08 -4.45
N SER A 352 -73.03 6.83 -3.64
CA SER A 352 -74.43 6.48 -3.32
C SER A 352 -75.27 6.35 -4.58
N ALA A 353 -75.29 7.40 -5.42
CA ALA A 353 -76.08 7.42 -6.65
C ALA A 353 -75.64 6.34 -7.64
N ARG A 354 -74.35 6.01 -7.67
CA ARG A 354 -73.81 4.96 -8.53
C ARG A 354 -74.20 3.55 -8.06
N ILE A 355 -74.22 3.31 -6.76
CA ILE A 355 -74.71 2.05 -6.19
C ILE A 355 -76.22 1.92 -6.41
N ASP A 356 -76.99 3.00 -6.24
CA ASP A 356 -78.43 3.01 -6.57
C ASP A 356 -78.67 2.68 -8.05
N THR A 357 -77.80 3.16 -8.94
CA THR A 357 -77.87 2.84 -10.38
C THR A 357 -77.50 1.38 -10.65
N LEU A 358 -76.51 0.83 -9.96
CA LEU A 358 -76.14 -0.57 -10.07
C LEU A 358 -77.29 -1.48 -9.63
N GLU A 359 -77.97 -1.17 -8.53
CA GLU A 359 -79.14 -1.92 -8.06
C GLU A 359 -80.24 -1.96 -9.12
N LYS A 360 -80.57 -0.82 -9.73
CA LYS A 360 -81.56 -0.76 -10.82
C LYS A 360 -81.15 -1.59 -12.04
N GLU A 361 -79.87 -1.55 -12.45
CA GLU A 361 -79.39 -2.34 -13.59
C GLU A 361 -79.31 -3.85 -13.28
N LEU A 362 -79.19 -4.23 -12.01
CA LEU A 362 -79.33 -5.62 -11.57
C LEU A 362 -80.79 -6.08 -11.62
N GLU A 363 -81.74 -5.22 -11.27
CA GLU A 363 -83.19 -5.49 -11.38
C GLU A 363 -83.64 -5.65 -12.85
N THR A 364 -83.09 -4.85 -13.78
CA THR A 364 -83.42 -4.95 -15.22
C THR A 364 -82.77 -6.16 -15.90
N GLY A 365 -81.80 -6.82 -15.24
CA GLY A 365 -81.11 -8.00 -15.75
C GLY A 365 -80.06 -7.74 -16.84
N ILE A 366 -79.73 -6.48 -17.15
CA ILE A 366 -78.75 -6.13 -18.20
C ILE A 366 -77.31 -6.29 -17.67
N LEU A 367 -76.77 -7.51 -17.79
CA LEU A 367 -75.51 -7.90 -17.16
C LEU A 367 -74.28 -7.06 -17.58
N ARG A 368 -74.19 -6.61 -18.83
CA ARG A 368 -73.01 -5.89 -19.34
C ARG A 368 -72.83 -4.53 -18.66
N ARG A 369 -73.93 -3.79 -18.46
CA ARG A 369 -73.91 -2.49 -17.77
C ARG A 369 -73.65 -2.66 -16.29
N ALA A 370 -74.34 -3.61 -15.64
CA ALA A 370 -74.15 -3.92 -14.23
C ALA A 370 -72.70 -4.36 -13.91
N SER A 371 -72.08 -5.19 -14.76
CA SER A 371 -70.70 -5.67 -14.54
C SER A 371 -69.67 -4.53 -14.65
N GLY A 372 -69.81 -3.63 -15.63
CA GLY A 372 -68.91 -2.48 -15.78
C GLY A 372 -69.05 -1.47 -14.64
N LEU A 373 -70.29 -1.19 -14.22
CA LEU A 373 -70.56 -0.32 -13.07
C LEU A 373 -70.00 -0.93 -11.77
N TYR A 374 -70.19 -2.23 -11.55
CA TYR A 374 -69.66 -2.94 -10.38
C TYR A 374 -68.14 -2.86 -10.31
N GLN A 375 -67.42 -3.15 -11.41
CA GLN A 375 -65.95 -3.05 -11.45
C GLN A 375 -65.46 -1.63 -11.15
N SER A 376 -66.12 -0.62 -11.73
CA SER A 376 -65.75 0.77 -11.49
C SER A 376 -66.04 1.21 -10.04
N ILE A 377 -67.16 0.79 -9.45
CA ILE A 377 -67.47 1.05 -8.04
C ILE A 377 -66.46 0.35 -7.13
N GLN A 378 -66.06 -0.88 -7.43
CA GLN A 378 -65.01 -1.58 -6.69
C GLN A 378 -63.66 -0.86 -6.76
N SER A 379 -63.27 -0.34 -7.94
CA SER A 379 -62.03 0.44 -8.05
C SER A 379 -62.09 1.75 -7.24
N ASP A 380 -63.25 2.41 -7.18
CA ASP A 380 -63.41 3.62 -6.38
C ASP A 380 -63.40 3.33 -4.88
N LEU A 381 -64.02 2.24 -4.44
CA LEU A 381 -63.96 1.81 -3.05
C LEU A 381 -62.52 1.47 -2.64
N ALA A 382 -61.75 0.77 -3.50
CA ALA A 382 -60.34 0.50 -3.24
C ALA A 382 -59.52 1.79 -3.10
N PHE A 383 -59.74 2.77 -3.98
CA PHE A 383 -59.08 4.08 -3.92
C PHE A 383 -59.48 4.91 -2.69
N ILE A 384 -60.74 4.85 -2.28
CA ILE A 384 -61.21 5.56 -1.07
C ILE A 384 -60.61 4.93 0.18
N LYS A 385 -60.56 3.59 0.24
CA LYS A 385 -59.95 2.85 1.34
C LYS A 385 -58.49 3.25 1.56
N SER A 386 -57.71 3.36 0.50
CA SER A 386 -56.30 3.77 0.57
C SER A 386 -56.09 5.25 0.90
N SER A 387 -57.15 6.07 0.88
CA SER A 387 -57.08 7.51 1.13
C SER A 387 -57.46 7.91 2.56
N ASP A 388 -57.93 6.96 3.38
CA ASP A 388 -58.33 7.17 4.79
C ASP A 388 -59.38 8.30 4.95
N VAL A 389 -60.44 8.26 4.12
CA VAL A 389 -61.52 9.25 4.12
C VAL A 389 -62.87 8.61 4.41
N GLY A 390 -63.60 9.17 5.38
CA GLY A 390 -65.03 8.90 5.53
C GLY A 390 -65.37 7.45 5.90
N GLN A 391 -64.54 6.83 6.76
CA GLN A 391 -64.55 5.42 7.13
C GLN A 391 -65.97 4.82 7.32
N ARG A 392 -66.83 5.47 8.11
CA ARG A 392 -68.20 4.98 8.35
C ARG A 392 -69.05 4.88 7.08
N ARG A 393 -68.93 5.85 6.17
CA ARG A 393 -69.66 5.84 4.89
C ARG A 393 -69.06 4.81 3.94
N TYR A 394 -67.74 4.69 3.91
CA TYR A 394 -67.04 3.63 3.19
C TYR A 394 -67.56 2.25 3.62
N GLU A 395 -67.56 1.95 4.92
CA GLU A 395 -68.03 0.66 5.47
C GLU A 395 -69.48 0.37 5.11
N MET A 396 -70.36 1.38 5.16
CA MET A 396 -71.75 1.25 4.73
C MET A 396 -71.87 0.87 3.24
N PHE A 397 -71.11 1.52 2.36
CA PHE A 397 -71.13 1.22 0.92
C PHE A 397 -70.46 -0.12 0.59
N GLU A 398 -69.39 -0.49 1.30
CA GLU A 398 -68.74 -1.81 1.19
C GLU A 398 -69.73 -2.92 1.56
N GLN A 399 -70.45 -2.79 2.68
CA GLN A 399 -71.50 -3.73 3.07
C GLN A 399 -72.62 -3.83 2.04
N ARG A 400 -73.05 -2.70 1.46
CA ARG A 400 -74.06 -2.68 0.40
C ARG A 400 -73.57 -3.41 -0.84
N MET A 401 -72.33 -3.15 -1.27
CA MET A 401 -71.69 -3.86 -2.37
C MET A 401 -71.59 -5.37 -2.12
N HIS A 402 -71.22 -5.79 -0.91
CA HIS A 402 -71.18 -7.22 -0.54
C HIS A 402 -72.55 -7.91 -0.68
N ARG A 403 -73.67 -7.20 -0.48
CA ARG A 403 -75.02 -7.75 -0.69
C ARG A 403 -75.39 -7.87 -2.17
N LEU A 404 -74.86 -7.01 -3.03
CA LEU A 404 -75.13 -7.02 -4.47
C LEU A 404 -74.20 -7.99 -5.24
N THR A 405 -73.03 -8.32 -4.68
CA THR A 405 -72.08 -9.25 -5.32
C THR A 405 -72.70 -10.62 -5.63
N PRO A 406 -73.48 -11.29 -4.75
CA PRO A 406 -74.12 -12.56 -5.06
C PRO A 406 -75.13 -12.45 -6.21
N GLN A 407 -75.95 -11.40 -6.25
CA GLN A 407 -76.94 -11.19 -7.31
C GLN A 407 -76.26 -11.03 -8.68
N LEU A 408 -75.17 -10.26 -8.74
CA LEU A 408 -74.38 -10.14 -9.96
C LEU A 408 -73.76 -11.49 -10.37
N ARG A 409 -73.22 -12.26 -9.42
CA ARG A 409 -72.64 -13.60 -9.69
C ARG A 409 -73.70 -14.57 -10.20
N GLU A 410 -74.91 -14.49 -9.67
CA GLU A 410 -76.04 -15.30 -10.11
C GLU A 410 -76.47 -14.94 -11.53
N LEU A 411 -76.62 -13.66 -11.88
CA LEU A 411 -76.89 -13.25 -13.26
C LEU A 411 -75.76 -13.68 -14.22
N GLN A 412 -74.50 -13.63 -13.77
CA GLN A 412 -73.37 -14.15 -14.52
C GLN A 412 -73.44 -15.68 -14.70
N SER A 413 -73.87 -16.44 -13.68
CA SER A 413 -74.01 -17.90 -13.79
C SER A 413 -75.18 -18.28 -14.69
N TRP A 414 -76.32 -17.60 -14.59
CA TRP A 414 -77.47 -17.79 -15.50
C TRP A 414 -77.09 -17.52 -16.95
N ARG A 415 -76.36 -16.43 -17.22
CA ARG A 415 -75.88 -16.14 -18.60
C ARG A 415 -74.91 -17.20 -19.10
N LYS A 416 -73.98 -17.67 -18.25
CA LYS A 416 -73.05 -18.75 -18.61
C LYS A 416 -73.81 -20.05 -18.91
N TRP A 417 -74.80 -20.40 -18.09
CA TRP A 417 -75.63 -21.57 -18.28
C TRP A 417 -76.49 -21.46 -19.55
N GLY A 418 -77.13 -20.30 -19.80
CA GLY A 418 -77.92 -20.07 -21.01
C GLY A 418 -77.08 -20.13 -22.29
N ASN A 419 -75.88 -19.53 -22.28
CA ASN A 419 -74.94 -19.67 -23.39
C ASN A 419 -74.47 -21.12 -23.58
N HIS A 420 -74.28 -21.87 -22.49
CA HIS A 420 -73.94 -23.29 -22.56
C HIS A 420 -75.07 -24.13 -23.15
N GLN A 421 -76.33 -23.87 -22.73
CA GLN A 421 -77.48 -24.56 -23.31
C GLN A 421 -77.71 -24.22 -24.77
N HIS A 422 -77.61 -22.95 -25.13
CA HIS A 422 -77.74 -22.54 -26.52
C HIS A 422 -76.70 -23.24 -27.41
N ARG A 423 -75.47 -23.42 -26.94
CA ARG A 423 -74.46 -24.22 -27.65
C ARG A 423 -74.81 -25.71 -27.75
N LEU A 424 -75.48 -26.29 -26.76
CA LEU A 424 -76.00 -27.67 -26.84
C LEU A 424 -77.11 -27.76 -27.90
N ASP A 425 -78.07 -26.83 -27.90
CA ASP A 425 -79.15 -26.76 -28.90
C ASP A 425 -78.59 -26.61 -30.32
N MET A 426 -77.53 -25.82 -30.49
CA MET A 426 -76.83 -25.67 -31.77
C MET A 426 -76.16 -26.96 -32.22
N CYS A 427 -75.52 -27.71 -31.31
CA CYS A 427 -74.98 -29.05 -31.61
C CYS A 427 -76.09 -30.01 -32.03
N GLU A 428 -77.20 -30.05 -31.29
CA GLU A 428 -78.33 -30.93 -31.63
C GLU A 428 -79.00 -30.55 -32.95
N THR A 429 -79.17 -29.25 -33.21
CA THR A 429 -79.72 -28.74 -34.47
C THR A 429 -78.82 -29.15 -35.64
N LEU A 430 -77.52 -28.98 -35.47
CA LEU A 430 -76.53 -29.37 -36.47
C LEU A 430 -76.50 -30.90 -36.69
N GLU A 431 -76.62 -31.70 -35.63
CA GLU A 431 -76.72 -33.17 -35.70
C GLU A 431 -77.99 -33.64 -36.39
N LYS A 432 -79.14 -33.01 -36.11
CA LYS A 432 -80.41 -33.28 -36.79
C LYS A 432 -80.32 -32.94 -38.28
N LEU A 433 -79.72 -31.79 -38.62
CA LEU A 433 -79.47 -31.39 -40.01
C LEU A 433 -78.49 -32.35 -40.71
N ALA A 434 -77.49 -32.88 -40.00
CA ALA A 434 -76.56 -33.85 -40.55
C ALA A 434 -77.22 -35.21 -40.82
N ASN A 435 -78.22 -35.60 -40.04
CA ASN A 435 -78.86 -36.92 -40.07
C ASN A 435 -80.26 -36.94 -40.72
N SER A 436 -80.77 -35.79 -41.19
CA SER A 436 -82.09 -35.72 -41.82
C SER A 436 -82.14 -36.46 -43.15
N THR A 437 -83.17 -37.28 -43.35
CA THR A 437 -83.43 -38.04 -44.58
C THR A 437 -84.25 -37.26 -45.62
N GLU A 438 -84.63 -36.02 -45.30
CA GLU A 438 -85.31 -35.10 -46.22
C GLU A 438 -84.32 -34.53 -47.26
N GLU A 439 -84.77 -34.34 -48.51
CA GLU A 439 -83.98 -33.70 -49.58
C GLU A 439 -83.77 -32.21 -49.32
N ILE A 440 -82.87 -31.86 -48.39
CA ILE A 440 -82.41 -30.50 -48.18
C ILE A 440 -81.37 -30.17 -49.24
N SER A 441 -81.58 -29.09 -50.00
CA SER A 441 -80.58 -28.59 -50.95
C SER A 441 -79.26 -28.27 -50.25
N LEU A 442 -78.14 -28.71 -50.83
CA LEU A 442 -76.81 -28.59 -50.23
C LEU A 442 -76.35 -27.15 -50.02
N SER A 443 -76.82 -26.22 -50.86
CA SER A 443 -76.56 -24.78 -50.67
C SER A 443 -77.22 -24.27 -49.40
N LEU A 444 -78.46 -24.69 -49.14
CA LEU A 444 -79.21 -24.32 -47.95
C LEU A 444 -78.62 -24.98 -46.70
N LEU A 445 -78.09 -26.20 -46.82
CA LEU A 445 -77.40 -26.89 -45.74
C LEU A 445 -76.11 -26.15 -45.34
N ALA A 446 -75.28 -25.74 -46.32
CA ALA A 446 -74.07 -24.96 -46.05
C ALA A 446 -74.36 -23.58 -45.42
N GLU A 447 -75.39 -22.87 -45.89
CA GLU A 447 -75.83 -21.59 -45.33
C GLU A 447 -76.26 -21.72 -43.85
N ARG A 448 -77.01 -22.77 -43.51
CA ARG A 448 -77.43 -23.05 -42.12
C ARG A 448 -76.26 -23.34 -41.19
N VAL A 449 -75.25 -24.10 -41.64
CA VAL A 449 -74.04 -24.37 -40.85
C VAL A 449 -73.25 -23.07 -40.62
N GLN A 450 -73.13 -22.21 -41.64
CA GLN A 450 -72.48 -20.91 -41.51
C GLN A 450 -73.21 -19.98 -40.53
N ALA A 451 -74.55 -19.97 -40.55
CA ALA A 451 -75.34 -19.21 -39.60
C ALA A 451 -75.08 -19.66 -38.16
N LEU A 452 -75.10 -20.97 -37.90
CA LEU A 452 -74.76 -21.53 -36.58
C LEU A 452 -73.30 -21.21 -36.20
N GLN A 453 -72.35 -21.26 -37.11
CA GLN A 453 -70.96 -20.87 -36.82
C GLN A 453 -70.82 -19.38 -36.48
N ALA A 454 -71.56 -18.50 -37.17
CA ALA A 454 -71.57 -17.07 -36.88
C ALA A 454 -72.18 -16.78 -35.50
N GLU A 455 -73.25 -17.49 -35.15
CA GLU A 455 -73.92 -17.40 -33.86
C GLU A 455 -73.04 -17.93 -32.72
N TRP A 456 -72.32 -19.04 -32.94
CA TRP A 456 -71.36 -19.58 -31.97
C TRP A 456 -70.24 -18.57 -31.69
N LYS A 457 -69.69 -17.96 -32.76
CA LYS A 457 -68.69 -16.88 -32.65
C LYS A 457 -69.23 -15.67 -31.89
N ARG A 458 -70.51 -15.34 -32.05
CA ARG A 458 -71.17 -14.27 -31.30
C ARG A 458 -71.24 -14.58 -29.80
N LEU A 459 -71.62 -15.81 -29.43
CA LEU A 459 -71.65 -16.26 -28.03
C LEU A 459 -70.26 -16.26 -27.38
N ASP A 460 -69.21 -16.61 -28.13
CA ASP A 460 -67.82 -16.55 -27.67
C ASP A 460 -67.31 -15.12 -27.48
N ARG A 461 -67.77 -14.16 -28.29
CA ARG A 461 -67.43 -12.73 -28.11
C ARG A 461 -68.11 -12.11 -26.91
N ASP A 462 -69.34 -12.51 -26.63
CA ASP A 462 -70.19 -11.87 -25.63
C ASP A 462 -70.12 -12.55 -24.24
N GLY A 463 -69.42 -13.69 -24.10
CA GLY A 463 -69.39 -14.47 -22.86
C GLY A 463 -68.21 -15.45 -22.72
N ALA A 464 -68.35 -16.43 -21.82
CA ALA A 464 -67.32 -17.45 -21.60
C ALA A 464 -67.20 -18.40 -22.80
N ARG A 465 -65.97 -18.75 -23.20
CA ARG A 465 -65.69 -19.72 -24.28
C ARG A 465 -66.35 -21.08 -24.01
N ALA A 466 -66.67 -21.80 -25.07
CA ALA A 466 -67.20 -23.16 -24.96
C ALA A 466 -66.19 -24.11 -24.29
N SER A 467 -66.68 -25.19 -23.68
CA SER A 467 -65.81 -26.27 -23.24
C SER A 467 -65.24 -27.01 -24.45
N GLU A 468 -64.02 -27.53 -24.31
CA GLU A 468 -63.32 -28.27 -25.37
C GLU A 468 -64.18 -29.41 -25.94
N ALA A 469 -64.84 -30.18 -25.07
CA ALA A 469 -65.71 -31.28 -25.49
C ALA A 469 -66.92 -30.81 -26.32
N LEU A 470 -67.53 -29.67 -25.97
CA LEU A 470 -68.70 -29.15 -26.69
C LEU A 470 -68.28 -28.53 -28.03
N TRP A 471 -67.11 -27.86 -28.06
CA TRP A 471 -66.51 -27.33 -29.28
C TRP A 471 -66.16 -28.45 -30.27
N GLN A 472 -65.49 -29.51 -29.81
CA GLN A 472 -65.16 -30.68 -30.63
C GLN A 472 -66.41 -31.38 -31.18
N ARG A 473 -67.46 -31.51 -30.35
CA ARG A 473 -68.76 -32.08 -30.77
C ARG A 473 -69.36 -31.27 -31.93
N PHE A 474 -69.46 -29.95 -31.78
CA PHE A 474 -70.01 -29.07 -32.81
C PHE A 474 -69.20 -29.15 -34.12
N HIS A 475 -67.88 -29.02 -34.03
CA HIS A 475 -67.00 -29.01 -35.21
C HIS A 475 -66.97 -30.36 -35.94
N LYS A 476 -66.97 -31.48 -35.21
CA LYS A 476 -67.02 -32.82 -35.82
C LYS A 476 -68.26 -32.99 -36.71
N VAL A 477 -69.42 -32.53 -36.25
CA VAL A 477 -70.68 -32.64 -37.01
C VAL A 477 -70.71 -31.63 -38.15
N ALA A 478 -70.17 -30.42 -37.95
CA ALA A 478 -70.00 -29.43 -39.01
C ALA A 478 -69.12 -29.98 -40.15
N ASP A 479 -68.00 -30.63 -39.82
CA ASP A 479 -67.08 -31.23 -40.79
C ASP A 479 -67.74 -32.37 -41.57
N GLN A 480 -68.58 -33.18 -40.91
CA GLN A 480 -69.37 -34.22 -41.57
C GLN A 480 -70.38 -33.63 -42.57
N VAL A 481 -71.06 -32.55 -42.21
CA VAL A 481 -72.00 -31.85 -43.10
C VAL A 481 -71.26 -31.25 -44.30
N TYR A 482 -70.11 -30.59 -44.07
CA TYR A 482 -69.29 -30.05 -45.15
C TYR A 482 -68.73 -31.15 -46.06
N ALA A 483 -68.35 -32.32 -45.52
CA ALA A 483 -67.92 -33.47 -46.32
C ALA A 483 -69.05 -33.98 -47.24
N LYS A 484 -70.31 -34.02 -46.76
CA LYS A 484 -71.49 -34.36 -47.57
C LYS A 484 -71.77 -33.33 -48.68
N CYS A 485 -71.61 -32.04 -48.38
CA CYS A 485 -71.74 -31.00 -49.41
C CYS A 485 -70.60 -31.08 -50.45
N ARG A 486 -69.39 -31.49 -50.03
CA ARG A 486 -68.21 -31.62 -50.90
C ARG A 486 -68.33 -32.74 -51.93
N SER A 487 -69.06 -33.82 -51.63
CA SER A 487 -69.23 -34.96 -52.56
C SER A 487 -70.18 -34.67 -53.73
N TYR A 488 -70.93 -33.56 -53.70
CA TYR A 488 -71.98 -33.25 -54.67
C TYR A 488 -71.77 -31.93 -55.42
N SER A 489 -70.77 -31.13 -55.07
CA SER A 489 -70.57 -29.79 -55.65
C SER A 489 -69.43 -29.74 -56.68
N ASN A 490 -69.77 -29.68 -57.97
CA ASN A 490 -68.94 -29.06 -59.01
C ASN A 490 -69.16 -27.54 -59.03
N LEU A 491 -68.87 -26.81 -57.93
CA LEU A 491 -69.00 -25.35 -57.92
C LEU A 491 -67.83 -24.62 -57.19
N PRO A 492 -67.18 -23.61 -57.81
CA PRO A 492 -66.04 -22.87 -57.26
C PRO A 492 -66.32 -22.07 -55.97
N LEU A 493 -67.57 -21.73 -55.67
CA LEU A 493 -67.98 -20.99 -54.47
C LEU A 493 -67.73 -21.77 -53.16
N PHE A 494 -67.69 -23.11 -53.23
CA PHE A 494 -67.51 -23.97 -52.06
C PHE A 494 -66.08 -23.91 -51.48
N LEU A 495 -65.06 -23.74 -52.33
CA LEU A 495 -63.65 -23.67 -51.90
C LEU A 495 -63.30 -22.33 -51.22
N GLN A 496 -63.92 -21.23 -51.62
CA GLN A 496 -63.71 -19.92 -50.96
C GLN A 496 -64.35 -19.89 -49.56
N ALA A 497 -65.55 -20.46 -49.41
CA ALA A 497 -66.22 -20.57 -48.11
C ALA A 497 -65.48 -21.53 -47.15
N PHE A 498 -64.97 -22.66 -47.66
CA PHE A 498 -64.24 -23.64 -46.87
C PHE A 498 -62.87 -23.12 -46.38
N ASN A 499 -62.13 -22.36 -47.21
CA ASN A 499 -60.83 -21.80 -46.83
C ASN A 499 -60.93 -20.63 -45.82
N LEU A 500 -62.02 -19.86 -45.84
CA LEU A 500 -62.31 -18.83 -44.81
C LEU A 500 -62.68 -19.43 -43.44
N LEU A 501 -63.12 -20.70 -43.42
CA LEU A 501 -63.49 -21.43 -42.21
C LEU A 501 -62.30 -22.13 -41.54
N ASN A 502 -61.37 -22.69 -42.33
CA ASN A 502 -60.18 -23.36 -41.79
C ASN A 502 -59.04 -22.41 -41.39
N SER A 503 -58.97 -21.19 -41.95
CA SER A 503 -57.92 -20.22 -41.56
C SER A 503 -58.09 -19.65 -40.15
N VAL A 504 -59.26 -19.84 -39.51
CA VAL A 504 -59.51 -19.40 -38.13
C VAL A 504 -59.37 -20.55 -37.12
N GLY A 505 -59.52 -21.81 -37.57
CA GLY A 505 -59.33 -23.00 -36.72
C GLY A 505 -57.87 -23.26 -36.33
N GLN A 506 -56.90 -22.81 -37.14
CA GLN A 506 -55.46 -22.96 -36.81
C GLN A 506 -54.90 -21.89 -35.87
N ILE A 507 -55.64 -20.81 -35.58
CA ILE A 507 -55.17 -19.75 -34.65
C ILE A 507 -55.55 -20.08 -33.19
N PHE A 508 -56.43 -21.05 -32.95
CA PHE A 508 -56.90 -21.40 -31.60
C PHE A 508 -56.15 -22.54 -30.90
N MET A 509 -55.14 -23.16 -31.54
CA MET A 509 -54.26 -24.16 -30.91
C MET A 509 -52.88 -23.61 -30.49
N CYS A 510 -52.60 -22.32 -30.70
CA CYS A 510 -51.37 -21.68 -30.21
C CYS A 510 -51.69 -20.45 -29.36
N ASN A 511 -52.11 -20.68 -28.11
CA ASN A 511 -51.81 -19.88 -26.92
C ASN A 511 -52.38 -20.53 -25.67
#